data_AF-U4KXK5-F1
#
_entry.id   AF-U4KXK5-F1
#
_cell.length_a   1.000
_cell.length_b   1.000
_cell.length_c   1.000
_cell.angle_alpha   90.00
_cell.angle_beta   90.00
_cell.angle_gamma   90.00
#
_symmetry.space_group_name_H-M   'P 1'
#
loop_
_entity.id
_entity.type
_entity.pdbx_description
1 polymer ?
#
loop_
_entity_poly.entity_id
_entity_poly.type
_entity_poly.pdbx_seq_one_letter_code
_entity_poly.pdbx_strand_id
1 'polypeptide(L)'
;MSVFYAYAITGNELDNRHLITFASRSVADEWWRAIQDSVTERDRTTFAEIKRVTPQLYASKNSWGTILNIVTDTRWTPHLVGKWFFTLLHDFGGGGLCDSLAPPIDITDHISGNCYYIRSKCEPNQYWHLTNQSLPEGAIFGPHQVIRLSATGHTRFCIDIRAANRLPQNGKIMIGSDDIIISALRIEDNDVVINDVCPIGDNGTLVIGVASYVFKFSDFENRFIMSSAINGSQDNHILKLRKIGQKWELVD
;
A
#
# COMPACT_ATOMS: atom_id res chain seq x y z
N MET A 1 8.63 -9.67 11.76
CA MET A 1 7.93 -10.01 10.51
C MET A 1 7.03 -11.18 10.84
N SER A 2 5.75 -11.10 10.49
CA SER A 2 4.80 -12.20 10.66
C SER A 2 4.59 -12.88 9.32
N VAL A 3 4.47 -14.21 9.35
CA VAL A 3 4.06 -15.02 8.20
C VAL A 3 2.70 -14.52 7.71
N PHE A 4 2.52 -14.47 6.39
CA PHE A 4 1.27 -14.05 5.77
C PHE A 4 0.68 -15.20 4.97
N TYR A 5 -0.58 -15.50 5.23
CA TYR A 5 -1.31 -16.60 4.61
C TYR A 5 -2.35 -16.06 3.64
N ALA A 6 -2.38 -16.63 2.44
CA ALA A 6 -3.39 -16.35 1.44
C ALA A 6 -3.85 -17.64 0.76
N TYR A 7 -5.03 -17.61 0.15
CA TYR A 7 -5.61 -18.72 -0.56
C TYR A 7 -5.57 -18.49 -2.06
N ALA A 8 -5.33 -19.57 -2.80
CA ALA A 8 -5.59 -19.62 -4.23
C ALA A 8 -6.71 -20.62 -4.52
N ILE A 9 -7.69 -20.19 -5.31
CA ILE A 9 -8.82 -21.00 -5.78
C ILE A 9 -8.88 -21.00 -7.31
N THR A 10 -9.33 -22.10 -7.89
CA THR A 10 -9.55 -22.24 -9.34
C THR A 10 -10.99 -22.63 -9.63
N GLY A 11 -11.65 -21.92 -10.54
CA GLY A 11 -13.06 -22.17 -10.87
C GLY A 11 -14.03 -21.67 -9.79
N ASN A 12 -15.23 -22.26 -9.75
CA ASN A 12 -16.32 -21.87 -8.83
C ASN A 12 -16.39 -22.74 -7.57
N GLU A 13 -15.49 -23.72 -7.43
CA GLU A 13 -15.56 -24.73 -6.38
C GLU A 13 -14.43 -24.53 -5.37
N LEU A 14 -14.75 -24.69 -4.08
CA LEU A 14 -13.80 -24.71 -2.97
C LEU A 14 -12.93 -25.97 -2.98
N ASP A 15 -13.03 -26.79 -4.02
CA ASP A 15 -12.42 -28.09 -4.07
C ASP A 15 -10.92 -28.00 -4.40
N ASN A 16 -10.55 -27.07 -5.29
CA ASN A 16 -9.14 -26.83 -5.63
C ASN A 16 -8.53 -25.66 -4.83
N ARG A 17 -8.43 -25.83 -3.49
CA ARG A 17 -7.83 -24.84 -2.59
C ARG A 17 -6.36 -25.07 -2.35
N HIS A 18 -5.58 -24.02 -2.48
CA HIS A 18 -4.18 -24.00 -2.07
C HIS A 18 -3.96 -22.90 -1.04
N LEU A 19 -3.20 -23.24 0.00
CA LEU A 19 -2.66 -22.28 0.94
C LEU A 19 -1.30 -21.80 0.42
N ILE A 20 -1.18 -20.49 0.20
CA ILE A 20 0.08 -19.82 -0.06
C ILE A 20 0.59 -19.26 1.26
N THR A 21 1.80 -19.65 1.63
CA THR A 21 2.47 -19.13 2.82
C THR A 21 3.59 -18.22 2.38
N PHE A 22 3.50 -16.93 2.70
CA PHE A 22 4.52 -15.92 2.42
C PHE A 22 5.28 -15.56 3.70
N ALA A 23 6.58 -15.25 3.57
CA ALA A 23 7.40 -14.80 4.69
C ALA A 23 6.90 -13.48 5.31
N SER A 24 6.19 -12.67 4.54
CA SER A 24 5.50 -11.46 4.99
C SER A 24 4.44 -11.02 3.99
N ARG A 25 3.57 -10.10 4.42
CA ARG A 25 2.62 -9.41 3.52
C ARG A 25 3.33 -8.71 2.36
N SER A 26 4.46 -8.04 2.62
CA SER A 26 5.21 -7.34 1.57
C SER A 26 5.70 -8.28 0.47
N VAL A 27 6.06 -9.53 0.81
CA VAL A 27 6.43 -10.56 -0.16
C VAL A 27 5.21 -10.98 -1.00
N ALA A 28 4.02 -11.06 -0.40
CA ALA A 28 2.79 -11.35 -1.13
C ALA A 28 2.43 -10.23 -2.12
N ASP A 29 2.61 -8.98 -1.73
CA ASP A 29 2.38 -7.82 -2.59
C ASP A 29 3.43 -7.74 -3.73
N GLU A 30 4.71 -8.02 -3.44
CA GLU A 30 5.78 -8.16 -4.46
C GLU A 30 5.47 -9.29 -5.45
N TRP A 31 5.01 -10.43 -4.95
CA TRP A 31 4.60 -11.56 -5.79
C TRP A 31 3.41 -11.19 -6.68
N TRP A 32 2.38 -10.54 -6.13
CA TRP A 32 1.24 -10.08 -6.91
C TRP A 32 1.65 -9.03 -7.95
N ARG A 33 2.56 -8.12 -7.61
CA ARG A 33 3.08 -7.12 -8.56
C ARG A 33 3.76 -7.79 -9.75
N ALA A 34 4.60 -8.80 -9.52
CA ALA A 34 5.26 -9.54 -10.60
C ALA A 34 4.24 -10.17 -11.57
N ILE A 35 3.09 -10.65 -11.06
CA ILE A 35 2.00 -11.14 -11.89
C ILE A 35 1.42 -10.00 -12.75
N GLN A 36 1.10 -8.85 -12.15
CA GLN A 36 0.56 -7.71 -12.89
C GLN A 36 1.53 -7.21 -13.99
N ASP A 37 2.83 -7.17 -13.71
CA ASP A 37 3.84 -6.73 -14.67
C ASP A 37 4.01 -7.75 -15.80
N SER A 38 3.95 -9.06 -15.52
CA SER A 38 4.04 -10.11 -16.54
C SER A 38 2.90 -10.12 -17.57
N VAL A 39 1.72 -9.62 -17.19
CA VAL A 39 0.58 -9.44 -18.12
C VAL A 39 0.76 -8.20 -18.99
N THR A 40 1.47 -7.19 -18.49
CA THR A 40 1.71 -5.93 -19.20
C THR A 40 2.81 -6.08 -20.25
N GLU A 41 3.81 -6.93 -19.98
CA GLU A 41 4.83 -7.30 -20.95
C GLU A 41 4.22 -8.24 -22.01
N ARG A 42 4.46 -7.94 -23.29
CA ARG A 42 3.75 -8.48 -24.48
C ARG A 42 3.78 -10.00 -24.67
N ASP A 43 4.35 -10.77 -23.75
CA ASP A 43 4.66 -12.18 -23.96
C ASP A 43 3.63 -13.18 -23.42
N ARG A 44 2.73 -12.83 -22.47
CA ARG A 44 1.77 -13.83 -21.93
C ARG A 44 0.44 -13.27 -21.42
N THR A 45 -0.64 -13.53 -22.17
CA THR A 45 -2.03 -13.48 -21.67
C THR A 45 -2.33 -14.55 -20.61
N THR A 46 -1.43 -15.52 -20.43
CA THR A 46 -1.58 -16.69 -19.54
C THR A 46 -2.01 -16.31 -18.12
N PHE A 47 -1.58 -15.16 -17.60
CA PHE A 47 -1.85 -14.75 -16.22
C PHE A 47 -2.95 -13.68 -16.09
N ALA A 48 -3.49 -13.20 -17.20
CA ALA A 48 -4.55 -12.19 -17.23
C ALA A 48 -5.86 -12.67 -16.56
N GLU A 49 -6.00 -13.98 -16.39
CA GLU A 49 -7.18 -14.62 -15.82
C GLU A 49 -7.10 -14.78 -14.30
N ILE A 50 -5.95 -14.49 -13.68
CA ILE A 50 -5.81 -14.48 -12.24
C ILE A 50 -6.25 -13.12 -11.72
N LYS A 51 -7.05 -13.13 -10.66
CA LYS A 51 -7.52 -11.94 -9.96
C LYS A 51 -7.18 -12.07 -8.48
N ARG A 52 -6.66 -10.99 -7.90
CA ARG A 52 -6.65 -10.80 -6.46
C ARG A 52 -8.03 -10.29 -6.05
N VAL A 53 -8.79 -11.13 -5.36
CA VAL A 53 -10.14 -10.79 -4.85
C VAL A 53 -10.01 -10.01 -3.54
N THR A 54 -9.11 -10.44 -2.67
CA THR A 54 -8.73 -9.74 -1.43
C THR A 54 -7.23 -9.91 -1.20
N PRO A 55 -6.61 -9.21 -0.23
CA PRO A 55 -5.22 -9.44 0.13
C PRO A 55 -4.88 -10.91 0.44
N GLN A 56 -5.87 -11.68 0.90
CA GLN A 56 -5.74 -13.09 1.28
C GLN A 56 -6.40 -14.08 0.29
N LEU A 57 -6.97 -13.62 -0.84
CA LEU A 57 -7.65 -14.51 -1.79
C LEU A 57 -7.31 -14.17 -3.24
N TYR A 58 -6.76 -15.15 -3.94
CA TYR A 58 -6.49 -15.13 -5.36
C TYR A 58 -7.37 -16.15 -6.07
N ALA A 59 -8.01 -15.76 -7.16
CA ALA A 59 -8.88 -16.60 -7.95
C ALA A 59 -8.40 -16.68 -9.40
N SER A 60 -8.43 -17.86 -10.00
CA SER A 60 -8.20 -18.05 -11.43
C SER A 60 -9.41 -18.70 -12.09
N LYS A 61 -9.75 -18.24 -13.29
CA LYS A 61 -10.83 -18.81 -14.09
C LYS A 61 -10.45 -20.17 -14.71
N ASN A 62 -9.17 -20.35 -15.03
CA ASN A 62 -8.66 -21.53 -15.72
C ASN A 62 -7.84 -22.44 -14.81
N SER A 63 -7.36 -23.54 -15.38
CA SER A 63 -6.68 -24.62 -14.67
C SER A 63 -5.51 -24.16 -13.80
N TRP A 64 -5.35 -24.85 -12.66
CA TRP A 64 -4.27 -24.71 -11.69
C TRP A 64 -2.85 -24.58 -12.26
N GLY A 65 -2.57 -25.23 -13.39
CA GLY A 65 -1.27 -25.14 -14.07
C GLY A 65 -0.80 -23.69 -14.30
N THR A 66 -1.73 -22.75 -14.49
CA THR A 66 -1.41 -21.33 -14.64
C THR A 66 -0.86 -20.70 -13.36
N ILE A 67 -1.45 -21.01 -12.20
CA ILE A 67 -0.98 -20.48 -10.90
C ILE A 67 0.37 -21.13 -10.54
N LEU A 68 0.52 -22.45 -10.71
CA LEU A 68 1.79 -23.15 -10.48
C LEU A 68 2.91 -22.65 -11.39
N ASN A 69 2.61 -22.31 -12.64
CA ASN A 69 3.65 -21.86 -13.58
C ASN A 69 4.26 -20.52 -13.16
N ILE A 70 3.48 -19.59 -12.60
CA ILE A 70 3.99 -18.30 -12.05
C ILE A 70 4.96 -18.55 -10.91
N VAL A 71 4.58 -19.51 -10.07
CA VAL A 71 5.23 -19.93 -8.85
C VAL A 71 6.58 -20.57 -9.16
N THR A 72 6.64 -21.43 -10.17
CA THR A 72 7.90 -22.09 -10.58
C THR A 72 8.74 -21.27 -11.54
N ASP A 73 8.19 -20.24 -12.18
CA ASP A 73 8.91 -19.42 -13.15
C ASP A 73 9.76 -18.34 -12.44
N THR A 74 10.95 -18.77 -12.01
CA THR A 74 11.92 -17.94 -11.30
C THR A 74 12.46 -16.77 -12.12
N ARG A 75 12.11 -16.64 -13.41
CA ARG A 75 12.52 -15.51 -14.25
C ARG A 75 11.93 -14.19 -13.76
N TRP A 76 10.73 -14.21 -13.20
CA TRP A 76 9.99 -13.01 -12.78
C TRP A 76 10.14 -12.70 -11.30
N THR A 77 10.43 -13.72 -10.50
CA THR A 77 10.51 -13.61 -9.05
C THR A 77 11.80 -14.21 -8.46
N PRO A 78 12.99 -14.01 -9.09
CA PRO A 78 14.22 -14.64 -8.60
C PRO A 78 14.56 -14.20 -7.17
N HIS A 79 14.17 -12.97 -6.80
CA HIS A 79 14.35 -12.39 -5.48
C HIS A 79 13.34 -12.88 -4.42
N LEU A 80 12.29 -13.61 -4.83
CA LEU A 80 11.28 -14.19 -3.94
C LEU A 80 11.49 -15.68 -3.68
N VAL A 81 12.48 -16.31 -4.32
CA VAL A 81 12.83 -17.71 -4.09
C VAL A 81 13.12 -17.95 -2.62
N GLY A 82 12.47 -18.95 -2.02
CA GLY A 82 12.59 -19.28 -0.60
C GLY A 82 11.84 -18.35 0.36
N LYS A 83 11.11 -17.35 -0.14
CA LYS A 83 10.27 -16.45 0.68
C LYS A 83 8.80 -16.83 0.71
N TRP A 84 8.41 -17.90 0.02
CA TRP A 84 7.06 -18.42 0.04
C TRP A 84 7.04 -19.90 -0.34
N PHE A 85 5.95 -20.60 -0.02
CA PHE A 85 5.68 -21.96 -0.47
C PHE A 85 4.17 -22.23 -0.55
N PHE A 86 3.80 -23.29 -1.29
CA PHE A 86 2.40 -23.72 -1.46
C PHE A 86 2.14 -25.00 -0.71
N THR A 87 0.95 -25.09 -0.13
CA THR A 87 0.39 -26.32 0.44
C THR A 87 -0.92 -26.60 -0.26
N LEU A 88 -1.01 -27.76 -0.92
CA LEU A 88 -2.28 -28.27 -1.44
C LEU A 88 -3.17 -28.62 -0.25
N LEU A 89 -4.38 -28.07 -0.21
CA LEU A 89 -5.40 -28.47 0.74
C LEU A 89 -6.26 -29.52 0.05
N HIS A 90 -6.13 -30.77 0.47
CA HIS A 90 -6.85 -31.88 -0.15
C HIS A 90 -8.37 -31.71 -0.08
N ASP A 91 -9.04 -32.12 -1.15
CA ASP A 91 -10.47 -32.39 -1.18
C ASP A 91 -10.83 -33.49 -0.19
N PHE A 92 -11.38 -33.10 0.96
CA PHE A 92 -11.99 -34.05 1.87
C PHE A 92 -13.40 -34.34 1.38
N GLY A 93 -13.57 -35.47 0.69
CA GLY A 93 -14.86 -36.07 0.30
C GLY A 93 -15.75 -36.51 1.47
N GLY A 94 -15.80 -35.73 2.56
CA GLY A 94 -16.62 -36.00 3.74
C GLY A 94 -16.69 -34.73 4.58
N GLY A 95 -17.83 -34.04 4.50
CA GLY A 95 -18.08 -32.76 5.18
C GLY A 95 -17.71 -32.81 6.66
N GLY A 96 -17.03 -31.76 7.13
CA GLY A 96 -16.90 -31.53 8.56
C GLY A 96 -15.79 -30.59 9.02
N LEU A 97 -14.71 -30.38 8.24
CA LEU A 97 -13.56 -29.59 8.72
C LEU A 97 -12.96 -28.62 7.67
N CYS A 98 -13.64 -28.40 6.54
CA CYS A 98 -13.22 -27.48 5.49
C CYS A 98 -13.26 -25.99 5.89
N ASP A 99 -13.68 -25.67 7.11
CA ASP A 99 -13.81 -24.31 7.64
C ASP A 99 -12.50 -23.75 8.25
N SER A 100 -11.38 -24.47 8.14
CA SER A 100 -10.06 -23.95 8.54
C SER A 100 -9.51 -22.97 7.48
N LEU A 101 -10.29 -21.93 7.20
CA LEU A 101 -9.80 -20.73 6.56
C LEU A 101 -8.96 -19.96 7.58
N ALA A 102 -7.79 -19.49 7.17
CA ALA A 102 -7.01 -18.53 7.94
C ALA A 102 -7.96 -17.38 8.29
N PRO A 103 -7.94 -16.92 9.55
CA PRO A 103 -8.88 -15.90 9.98
C PRO A 103 -8.80 -14.71 9.01
N PRO A 104 -9.96 -14.17 8.58
CA PRO A 104 -9.96 -13.00 7.73
C PRO A 104 -9.21 -11.89 8.47
N ILE A 105 -8.18 -11.35 7.83
CA ILE A 105 -7.43 -10.22 8.34
C ILE A 105 -7.97 -9.00 7.60
N ASP A 106 -8.52 -8.07 8.36
CA ASP A 106 -8.97 -6.79 7.84
C ASP A 106 -7.74 -5.98 7.41
N ILE A 107 -7.48 -5.99 6.10
CA ILE A 107 -6.29 -5.41 5.48
C ILE A 107 -6.74 -4.68 4.21
N THR A 108 -6.32 -3.43 4.08
CA THR A 108 -6.51 -2.63 2.86
C THR A 108 -5.47 -2.98 1.81
N ASP A 109 -5.90 -3.25 0.58
CA ASP A 109 -5.00 -3.43 -0.57
C ASP A 109 -4.42 -2.08 -1.00
N HIS A 110 -3.09 -1.95 -1.00
CA HIS A 110 -2.40 -0.70 -1.30
C HIS A 110 -2.29 -0.45 -2.81
N ILE A 111 -3.41 -0.24 -3.49
CA ILE A 111 -3.50 -0.02 -4.93
C ILE A 111 -3.18 1.44 -5.29
N SER A 112 -2.39 1.64 -6.35
CA SER A 112 -2.10 2.96 -6.93
C SER A 112 -3.36 3.61 -7.51
N GLY A 113 -3.53 4.90 -7.25
CA GLY A 113 -4.66 5.72 -7.71
C GLY A 113 -5.86 5.73 -6.77
N ASN A 114 -5.80 4.99 -5.68
CA ASN A 114 -6.80 5.03 -4.62
C ASN A 114 -6.41 6.04 -3.55
N CYS A 115 -7.41 6.44 -2.75
CA CYS A 115 -7.23 7.39 -1.66
C CYS A 115 -7.48 6.73 -0.31
N TYR A 116 -6.53 6.90 0.61
CA TYR A 116 -6.47 6.23 1.90
C TYR A 116 -6.38 7.24 3.04
N TYR A 117 -6.82 6.84 4.23
CA TYR A 117 -6.36 7.48 5.44
C TYR A 117 -4.98 6.91 5.83
N ILE A 118 -4.09 7.78 6.31
CA ILE A 118 -2.76 7.38 6.77
C ILE A 118 -2.78 7.39 8.30
N ARG A 119 -2.57 6.21 8.90
CA ARG A 119 -2.71 5.95 10.34
C ARG A 119 -1.39 5.51 10.95
N SER A 120 -1.15 5.87 12.21
CA SER A 120 0.01 5.36 12.96
C SER A 120 -0.21 3.89 13.36
N LYS A 121 0.76 3.01 13.06
CA LYS A 121 0.70 1.61 13.50
C LYS A 121 0.89 1.45 15.01
N CYS A 122 1.59 2.38 15.65
CA CYS A 122 1.84 2.35 17.09
C CYS A 122 0.65 2.91 17.88
N GLU A 123 -0.08 3.86 17.29
CA GLU A 123 -1.24 4.52 17.90
C GLU A 123 -2.39 4.58 16.89
N PRO A 124 -3.22 3.52 16.79
CA PRO A 124 -4.27 3.41 15.76
C PRO A 124 -5.36 4.49 15.83
N ASN A 125 -5.41 5.29 16.89
CA ASN A 125 -6.33 6.42 16.96
C ASN A 125 -5.76 7.69 16.31
N GLN A 126 -4.51 7.68 15.82
CA GLN A 126 -3.84 8.87 15.27
C GLN A 126 -3.70 8.77 13.75
N TYR A 127 -4.20 9.80 13.07
CA TYR A 127 -4.25 9.87 11.62
C TYR A 127 -3.64 11.16 11.11
N TRP A 128 -3.20 11.13 9.86
CA TRP A 128 -2.81 12.33 9.14
C TRP A 128 -4.04 13.18 8.84
N HIS A 129 -3.98 14.44 9.24
CA HIS A 129 -5.02 15.43 9.05
C HIS A 129 -4.39 16.72 8.56
N LEU A 130 -4.92 17.21 7.45
CA LEU A 130 -4.59 18.52 6.93
C LEU A 130 -5.24 19.63 7.76
N THR A 131 -4.43 20.55 8.30
CA THR A 131 -4.94 21.75 8.97
C THR A 131 -4.42 23.01 8.32
N ASN A 132 -5.23 24.06 8.36
CA ASN A 132 -4.76 25.41 8.10
C ASN A 132 -3.83 25.83 9.26
N GLN A 133 -2.63 26.28 8.94
CA GLN A 133 -1.80 27.00 9.90
C GLN A 133 -1.74 28.46 9.46
N SER A 134 -2.32 29.34 10.27
CA SER A 134 -2.05 30.78 10.19
C SER A 134 -0.58 30.98 10.56
N LEU A 135 0.25 31.29 9.57
CA LEU A 135 1.62 31.71 9.81
C LEU A 135 1.64 33.14 10.39
N PRO A 136 2.67 33.49 11.18
CA PRO A 136 2.90 34.88 11.57
C PRO A 136 2.99 35.78 10.34
N GLU A 137 2.48 37.01 10.44
CA GLU A 137 2.60 38.04 9.40
C GLU A 137 4.07 38.17 8.94
N GLY A 138 4.33 38.00 7.64
CA GLY A 138 5.67 38.11 7.04
C GLY A 138 6.23 36.85 6.38
N ALA A 139 5.52 35.71 6.43
CA ALA A 139 5.88 34.54 5.62
C ALA A 139 5.69 34.84 4.12
N ILE A 140 6.76 34.68 3.34
CA ILE A 140 6.81 34.94 1.88
C ILE A 140 5.88 34.01 1.09
N PHE A 141 5.52 32.88 1.70
CA PHE A 141 4.59 31.91 1.15
C PHE A 141 3.30 32.02 1.96
N GLY A 142 2.15 32.01 1.27
CA GLY A 142 0.82 32.15 1.87
C GLY A 142 0.49 31.08 2.93
N PRO A 143 -0.76 30.97 3.41
CA PRO A 143 -1.13 29.99 4.43
C PRO A 143 -0.73 28.58 3.97
N HIS A 144 0.31 28.03 4.60
CA HIS A 144 0.70 26.65 4.35
C HIS A 144 -0.22 25.74 5.14
N GLN A 145 -0.88 24.84 4.42
CA GLN A 145 -1.60 23.75 5.06
C GLN A 145 -0.59 22.68 5.44
N VAL A 146 -0.57 22.35 6.72
CA VAL A 146 0.40 21.43 7.30
C VAL A 146 -0.30 20.14 7.65
N ILE A 147 0.39 19.02 7.45
CA ILE A 147 -0.10 17.72 7.87
C ILE A 147 0.25 17.51 9.33
N ARG A 148 -0.78 17.26 10.14
CA ARG A 148 -0.67 16.99 11.57
C ARG A 148 -1.29 15.66 11.95
N LEU A 149 -0.93 15.16 13.12
CA LEU A 149 -1.67 14.09 13.76
C LEU A 149 -2.95 14.61 14.40
N SER A 150 -4.04 13.87 14.19
CA SER A 150 -5.32 14.11 14.83
C SER A 150 -6.00 12.78 15.14
N ALA A 151 -6.70 12.75 16.27
CA ALA A 151 -7.54 11.61 16.65
C ALA A 151 -9.01 11.76 16.25
N THR A 152 -9.40 12.94 15.77
CA THR A 152 -10.80 13.27 15.47
C THR A 152 -11.00 13.68 14.02
N GLY A 153 -9.97 14.20 13.36
CA GLY A 153 -10.05 14.55 11.95
C GLY A 153 -9.13 13.68 11.12
N HIS A 154 -9.62 13.30 9.96
CA HIS A 154 -8.96 12.37 9.06
C HIS A 154 -9.01 12.95 7.65
N THR A 155 -7.87 13.04 6.98
CA THR A 155 -7.80 13.47 5.58
C THR A 155 -7.49 12.26 4.70
N ARG A 156 -8.22 12.12 3.59
CA ARG A 156 -7.89 11.11 2.58
C ARG A 156 -6.78 11.62 1.67
N PHE A 157 -5.77 10.79 1.48
CA PHE A 157 -4.65 11.06 0.59
C PHE A 157 -4.65 10.05 -0.54
N CYS A 158 -4.66 10.54 -1.77
CA CYS A 158 -4.53 9.72 -2.96
C CYS A 158 -3.06 9.43 -3.18
N ILE A 159 -2.73 8.15 -3.44
CA ILE A 159 -1.35 7.70 -3.57
C ILE A 159 -1.19 7.02 -4.92
N ASP A 160 -0.26 7.55 -5.71
CA ASP A 160 -0.03 7.13 -7.08
C ASP A 160 1.43 6.75 -7.30
N ILE A 161 1.66 5.65 -8.03
CA ILE A 161 3.00 5.28 -8.48
C ILE A 161 3.41 6.25 -9.59
N ARG A 162 4.58 6.87 -9.39
CA ARG A 162 5.25 7.67 -10.40
C ARG A 162 6.06 6.78 -11.32
N ALA A 163 5.50 6.45 -12.48
CA ALA A 163 6.24 5.74 -13.52
C ALA A 163 7.23 6.66 -14.26
N ALA A 164 8.33 6.09 -14.77
CA ALA A 164 9.34 6.83 -15.55
C ALA A 164 8.77 7.48 -16.82
N ASN A 165 7.78 6.84 -17.44
CA ASN A 165 7.06 7.35 -18.61
C ASN A 165 5.94 8.35 -18.25
N ARG A 166 5.77 8.69 -16.96
CA ARG A 166 4.72 9.57 -16.41
C ARG A 166 3.29 9.12 -16.72
N LEU A 167 3.07 7.87 -17.13
CA LEU A 167 1.74 7.33 -17.29
C LEU A 167 1.22 6.80 -15.94
N PRO A 168 -0.04 7.10 -15.59
CA PRO A 168 -0.65 6.56 -14.37
C PRO A 168 -0.58 5.03 -14.37
N GLN A 169 -0.19 4.44 -13.23
CA GLN A 169 -0.14 2.98 -13.03
C GLN A 169 -1.34 2.50 -12.21
N ASN A 170 -2.51 3.08 -12.47
CA ASN A 170 -3.72 2.85 -11.71
C ASN A 170 -4.07 1.35 -11.69
N GLY A 171 -4.45 0.85 -10.52
CA GLY A 171 -4.79 -0.57 -10.34
C GLY A 171 -3.60 -1.49 -10.03
N LYS A 172 -2.36 -0.98 -10.04
CA LYS A 172 -1.19 -1.76 -9.60
C LYS A 172 -1.02 -1.74 -8.07
N ILE A 173 -0.66 -2.89 -7.48
CA ILE A 173 -0.38 -2.99 -6.04
C ILE A 173 0.95 -2.32 -5.70
N MET A 174 0.96 -1.28 -4.88
CA MET A 174 2.18 -0.57 -4.49
C MET A 174 3.09 -1.45 -3.62
N ILE A 175 4.39 -1.47 -3.94
CA ILE A 175 5.43 -2.22 -3.24
C ILE A 175 6.55 -1.29 -2.78
N GLY A 176 7.36 -1.72 -1.81
CA GLY A 176 8.32 -0.84 -1.12
C GLY A 176 9.31 -0.09 -2.03
N SER A 177 9.67 -0.68 -3.17
CA SER A 177 10.60 -0.08 -4.15
C SER A 177 9.98 1.04 -5.00
N ASP A 178 8.66 1.14 -5.06
CA ASP A 178 7.96 2.09 -5.91
C ASP A 178 8.23 3.54 -5.50
N ASP A 179 8.41 4.38 -6.51
CA ASP A 179 8.34 5.82 -6.37
C ASP A 179 6.86 6.23 -6.39
N ILE A 180 6.42 6.98 -5.39
CA ILE A 180 5.04 7.40 -5.22
C ILE A 180 4.91 8.92 -5.11
N ILE A 181 3.75 9.42 -5.48
CA ILE A 181 3.26 10.76 -5.19
C ILE A 181 2.11 10.61 -4.21
N ILE A 182 2.07 11.49 -3.21
CA ILE A 182 0.98 11.57 -2.24
C ILE A 182 0.30 12.90 -2.48
N SER A 183 -1.01 12.89 -2.68
CA SER A 183 -1.79 14.10 -2.90
C SER A 183 -2.98 14.14 -1.95
N ALA A 184 -3.30 15.31 -1.41
CA ALA A 184 -4.52 15.48 -0.62
C ALA A 184 -5.67 15.89 -1.53
N LEU A 185 -6.80 15.19 -1.39
CA LEU A 185 -8.03 15.55 -2.06
C LEU A 185 -8.78 16.59 -1.21
N ARG A 186 -9.04 17.76 -1.78
CA ARG A 186 -9.83 18.82 -1.14
C ARG A 186 -11.02 19.16 -2.01
N ILE A 187 -12.14 19.45 -1.34
CA ILE A 187 -13.32 20.02 -1.98
C ILE A 187 -13.35 21.49 -1.57
N GLU A 188 -13.11 22.39 -2.51
CA GLU A 188 -13.22 23.84 -2.33
C GLU A 188 -14.31 24.33 -3.29
N ASP A 189 -15.35 24.99 -2.78
CA ASP A 189 -16.40 25.63 -3.59
C ASP A 189 -16.97 24.79 -4.75
N ASN A 190 -17.22 23.49 -4.49
CA ASN A 190 -17.66 22.45 -5.44
C ASN A 190 -16.62 21.94 -6.46
N ASP A 191 -15.38 22.43 -6.43
CA ASP A 191 -14.27 21.90 -7.21
C ASP A 191 -13.37 20.99 -6.36
N VAL A 192 -12.84 19.94 -7.00
CA VAL A 192 -11.88 19.02 -6.40
C VAL A 192 -10.47 19.53 -6.70
N VAL A 193 -9.82 20.07 -5.68
CA VAL A 193 -8.42 20.50 -5.76
C VAL A 193 -7.53 19.37 -5.23
N ILE A 194 -6.63 18.89 -6.09
CA ILE A 194 -5.61 17.90 -5.74
C ILE A 194 -4.30 18.64 -5.62
N ASN A 195 -3.71 18.63 -4.42
CA ASN A 195 -2.41 19.22 -4.19
C ASN A 195 -1.46 18.18 -3.62
N ASP A 196 -0.20 18.26 -4.02
CA ASP A 196 0.80 17.28 -3.65
C ASP A 196 1.39 17.58 -2.28
N VAL A 197 1.71 16.51 -1.57
CA VAL A 197 2.44 16.57 -0.32
C VAL A 197 3.91 16.77 -0.65
N CYS A 198 4.54 17.77 -0.04
CA CYS A 198 5.97 18.00 -0.15
C CYS A 198 6.59 18.34 1.21
N PRO A 199 7.82 17.86 1.49
CA PRO A 199 8.58 18.31 2.64
C PRO A 199 9.15 19.72 2.38
N ILE A 200 8.96 20.64 3.34
CA ILE A 200 9.54 21.98 3.31
C ILE A 200 10.55 22.16 4.45
N GLY A 201 11.59 22.94 4.14
CA GLY A 201 12.64 23.34 5.08
C GLY A 201 13.58 22.20 5.46
N ASP A 202 14.60 22.54 6.24
CA ASP A 202 15.63 21.59 6.68
C ASP A 202 15.08 20.51 7.63
N ASN A 203 13.94 20.79 8.27
CA ASN A 203 13.26 19.88 9.18
C ASN A 203 12.36 18.86 8.46
N GLY A 204 12.09 19.07 7.16
CA GLY A 204 11.30 18.15 6.34
C GLY A 204 9.81 18.11 6.70
N THR A 205 9.24 19.21 7.20
CA THR A 205 7.81 19.29 7.55
C THR A 205 6.95 19.06 6.34
N LEU A 206 5.99 18.14 6.44
CA LEU A 206 5.06 17.85 5.35
C LEU A 206 3.98 18.92 5.26
N VAL A 207 3.91 19.54 4.09
CA VAL A 207 2.86 20.50 3.74
C VAL A 207 2.22 20.12 2.43
N ILE A 208 1.11 20.78 2.15
CA ILE A 208 0.49 20.76 0.83
C ILE A 208 1.07 21.90 -0.01
N GLY A 209 1.51 21.55 -1.22
CA GLY A 209 2.12 22.49 -2.15
C GLY A 209 1.85 22.12 -3.60
N VAL A 210 2.28 23.02 -4.49
CA VAL A 210 2.10 22.89 -5.95
C VAL A 210 3.21 22.04 -6.59
N ALA A 211 4.31 21.80 -5.86
CA ALA A 211 5.44 21.02 -6.36
C ALA A 211 5.30 19.55 -5.95
N SER A 212 5.21 18.66 -6.94
CA SER A 212 5.20 17.21 -6.71
C SER A 212 6.53 16.73 -6.13
N TYR A 213 6.47 16.08 -4.97
CA TYR A 213 7.61 15.42 -4.35
C TYR A 213 7.48 13.90 -4.50
N VAL A 214 8.60 13.22 -4.75
CA VAL A 214 8.64 11.77 -4.90
C VAL A 214 9.06 11.12 -3.59
N PHE A 215 8.19 10.28 -3.05
CA PHE A 215 8.48 9.44 -1.91
C PHE A 215 8.74 8.02 -2.38
N LYS A 216 9.41 7.21 -1.57
CA LYS A 216 9.37 5.76 -1.74
C LYS A 216 8.17 5.22 -1.00
N PHE A 217 7.49 4.19 -1.51
CA PHE A 217 6.41 3.54 -0.76
C PHE A 217 6.92 2.98 0.58
N SER A 218 8.17 2.52 0.63
CA SER A 218 8.83 2.11 1.88
C SER A 218 8.99 3.23 2.91
N ASP A 219 8.80 4.51 2.53
CA ASP A 219 8.94 5.64 3.45
C ASP A 219 7.93 5.57 4.61
N PHE A 220 6.77 4.92 4.41
CA PHE A 220 5.77 4.68 5.46
C PHE A 220 6.26 3.74 6.57
N GLU A 221 7.29 2.93 6.35
CA GLU A 221 7.79 2.00 7.36
C GLU A 221 8.77 2.65 8.35
N ASN A 222 9.44 3.74 7.97
CA ASN A 222 10.50 4.31 8.83
C ASN A 222 10.97 5.74 8.50
N ARG A 223 10.27 6.53 7.68
CA ARG A 223 10.74 7.89 7.30
C ARG A 223 9.88 9.02 7.82
N PHE A 224 8.66 8.76 8.22
CA PHE A 224 7.77 9.79 8.74
C PHE A 224 7.71 9.74 10.26
N ILE A 225 7.78 10.89 10.92
CA ILE A 225 7.74 10.99 12.38
C ILE A 225 7.01 12.24 12.82
N MET A 226 6.39 12.18 13.98
CA MET A 226 5.80 13.34 14.63
C MET A 226 6.87 14.27 15.21
N SER A 227 6.75 15.58 15.02
CA SER A 227 7.69 16.58 15.56
C SER A 227 7.83 16.55 17.08
N SER A 228 6.74 16.32 17.81
CA SER A 228 6.76 16.22 19.28
C SER A 228 7.59 15.02 19.77
N ALA A 229 7.70 13.95 18.99
CA ALA A 229 8.51 12.78 19.33
C ALA A 229 10.03 13.04 19.27
N ILE A 230 10.47 14.13 18.63
CA ILE A 230 11.90 14.49 18.52
C ILE A 230 12.27 15.55 19.55
N ASN A 231 11.49 16.64 19.60
CA ASN A 231 11.89 17.85 20.32
C ASN A 231 11.04 18.12 21.58
N GLY A 232 10.07 17.25 21.93
CA GLY A 232 9.11 17.53 23.01
C GLY A 232 8.21 18.74 22.74
N SER A 233 8.18 19.22 21.48
CA SER A 233 7.32 20.31 21.03
C SER A 233 5.85 19.94 21.19
N GLN A 234 4.97 20.92 21.45
CA GLN A 234 3.52 20.70 21.38
C GLN A 234 2.99 20.63 19.94
N ASP A 235 3.84 20.90 18.94
CA ASP A 235 3.48 20.72 17.55
C ASP A 235 3.44 19.24 17.18
N ASN A 236 2.28 18.82 16.65
CA ASN A 236 2.02 17.46 16.18
C ASN A 236 2.16 17.36 14.65
N HIS A 237 3.13 18.05 14.06
CA HIS A 237 3.35 18.04 12.61
C HIS A 237 4.04 16.75 12.19
N ILE A 238 3.77 16.29 10.97
CA ILE A 238 4.50 15.16 10.39
C ILE A 238 5.74 15.67 9.68
N LEU A 239 6.88 15.06 9.98
CA LEU A 239 8.18 15.33 9.39
C LEU A 239 8.62 14.14 8.55
N LYS A 240 9.27 14.38 7.42
CA LYS A 240 10.04 13.37 6.67
C LYS A 240 11.51 13.47 7.03
N LEU A 241 12.06 12.42 7.63
CA LEU A 241 13.47 12.32 7.97
C LEU A 241 14.23 11.30 7.12
N ARG A 242 15.57 11.45 7.12
CA ARG A 242 16.46 10.60 6.33
C ARG A 242 16.81 9.24 6.94
N LYS A 243 16.59 9.02 8.24
CA LYS A 243 17.09 7.81 8.92
C LYS A 243 16.21 7.27 10.05
N ILE A 244 15.28 8.07 10.56
CA ILE A 244 14.47 7.73 11.74
C ILE A 244 13.02 8.01 11.38
N GLY A 245 12.11 7.13 11.79
CA GLY A 245 10.70 7.33 11.60
C GLY A 245 9.87 6.28 12.32
N GLN A 246 8.58 6.59 12.41
CA GLN A 246 7.54 5.69 12.89
C GLN A 246 6.96 4.89 11.73
N LYS A 247 6.23 3.84 12.08
CA LYS A 247 5.50 3.01 11.12
C LYS A 247 4.09 3.54 10.92
N TRP A 248 3.72 3.65 9.66
CA TRP A 248 2.43 4.14 9.20
C TRP A 248 1.76 3.07 8.33
N GLU A 249 0.45 3.10 8.27
CA GLU A 249 -0.35 2.23 7.42
C GLU A 249 -1.42 3.01 6.67
N LEU A 250 -1.78 2.47 5.52
CA LEU A 250 -2.87 2.95 4.70
C LEU A 250 -4.13 2.16 5.05
N VAL A 251 -5.22 2.86 5.30
CA VAL A 251 -6.54 2.28 5.58
C VAL A 251 -7.61 2.96 4.73
N ASP A 252 -8.65 2.23 4.35
CA ASP A 252 -9.76 2.73 3.52
C ASP A 252 -10.76 3.64 4.26
#